data_AF-A0A5C8P4B0-F1
#
_entry.id   AF-A0A5C8P4B0-F1
#
_cell.length_a   1.000
_cell.length_b   1.000
_cell.length_c   1.000
_cell.angle_alpha   90.00
_cell.angle_beta   90.00
_cell.angle_gamma   90.00
#
_symmetry.space_group_name_H-M   'P 1'
#
loop_
_entity.id
_entity.type
_entity.pdbx_description
1 polymer ?
#
loop_
_entity_poly.entity_id
_entity_poly.type
_entity_poly.pdbx_seq_one_letter_code
_entity_poly.pdbx_strand_id
1 'polypeptide(L)' 'MNHLVLAIIFLVVAVVSLIGLFRSFKFKNGLAIVFAGLSTLTFGFFSIATIINVLKEAM' A
#
# COMPACT_ATOMS: atom_id res chain seq x y z
N MET A 1 -2.64 -15.99 13.73
CA MET A 1 -2.18 -14.60 13.96
C MET A 1 -3.16 -13.70 13.23
N ASN A 2 -3.76 -12.68 13.86
CA ASN A 2 -4.87 -11.93 13.26
C ASN A 2 -4.49 -11.24 11.94
N HIS A 3 -4.85 -11.86 10.81
CA HIS A 3 -4.58 -11.39 9.44
C HIS A 3 -5.15 -9.97 9.17
N LEU A 4 -6.13 -9.56 9.95
CA LEU A 4 -6.75 -8.23 9.93
C LEU A 4 -5.77 -7.11 10.29
N VAL A 5 -4.84 -7.36 11.23
CA VAL A 5 -3.80 -6.39 11.60
C VAL A 5 -2.82 -6.17 10.43
N LEU A 6 -2.47 -7.24 9.71
CA LEU A 6 -1.61 -7.16 8.53
C LEU A 6 -2.25 -6.32 7.41
N ALA A 7 -3.55 -6.54 7.16
CA ALA A 7 -4.31 -5.79 6.16
C ALA A 7 -4.31 -4.28 6.47
N ILE A 8 -4.56 -3.91 7.73
CA ILE A 8 -4.58 -2.51 8.15
C ILE A 8 -3.19 -1.88 8.00
N ILE A 9 -2.12 -2.58 8.40
CA ILE A 9 -0.75 -2.06 8.27
C ILE A 9 -0.41 -1.81 6.80
N PHE A 10 -0.69 -2.77 5.90
CA PHE A 10 -0.45 -2.57 4.46
C PHE A 10 -1.27 -1.43 3.87
N LEU A 11 -2.52 -1.25 4.32
CA LEU A 11 -3.36 -0.15 3.89
C LEU A 11 -2.79 1.20 4.31
N VAL A 12 -2.37 1.35 5.57
CA VAL A 12 -1.75 2.58 6.08
C VAL A 12 -0.47 2.90 5.33
N VAL A 13 0.40 1.90 5.12
CA VAL A 13 1.65 2.07 4.36
C VAL A 13 1.36 2.48 2.92
N ALA A 14 0.38 1.86 2.25
CA ALA A 14 -0.01 2.19 0.89
C ALA A 14 -0.52 3.64 0.75
N VAL A 15 -1.30 4.13 1.73
CA VAL A 15 -1.77 5.53 1.74
C VAL A 15 -0.61 6.49 1.94
N VAL A 16 0.31 6.21 2.87
CA VAL A 16 1.48 7.05 3.12
C VAL A 16 2.41 7.07 1.89
N SER A 17 2.62 5.94 1.22
CA SER A 17 3.44 5.89 0.01
C SER A 17 2.78 6.63 -1.16
N LEU A 18 1.45 6.59 -1.27
CA LEU A 18 0.70 7.36 -2.26
C LEU A 18 0.88 8.88 -2.05
N ILE A 19 0.78 9.35 -0.81
CA ILE A 19 1.04 10.75 -0.46
C ILE A 19 2.50 11.14 -0.80
N GLY A 20 3.45 10.27 -0.46
CA GLY A 20 4.86 10.43 -0.79
C GLY A 20 5.13 10.48 -2.29
N LEU A 21 4.41 9.68 -3.08
CA LEU A 21 4.47 9.66 -4.54
C LEU A 21 4.02 11.00 -5.12
N PHE A 22 2.84 11.49 -4.74
CA PHE A 22 2.32 12.79 -5.18
C PHE A 22 3.24 13.94 -4.80
N ARG A 23 3.83 13.90 -3.59
CA ARG A 23 4.81 14.90 -3.16
C ARG A 23 6.09 14.82 -4.00
N SER A 24 6.56 13.63 -4.33
CA SER A 24 7.80 13.40 -5.08
C SER A 24 7.73 13.91 -6.53
N PHE A 25 6.54 13.90 -7.14
CA PHE A 25 6.30 14.55 -8.44
C PHE A 25 6.60 16.05 -8.41
N LYS A 26 6.25 16.75 -7.33
CA LYS A 26 6.52 18.20 -7.19
C LYS A 26 8.02 18.52 -7.09
N PHE A 27 8.80 17.63 -6.48
CA PHE A 27 10.25 17.79 -6.32
C PHE A 27 11.07 17.25 -7.50
N LYS A 28 10.41 16.72 -8.55
CA LYS A 28 11.05 16.08 -9.73
C LYS A 28 12.09 15.00 -9.38
N ASN A 29 11.97 14.37 -8.20
CA ASN A 29 12.91 13.35 -7.77
C ASN A 29 12.53 12.00 -8.36
N GLY A 30 13.07 11.68 -9.54
CA GLY A 30 12.72 10.49 -10.33
C GLY A 30 12.86 9.16 -9.55
N LEU A 31 13.92 9.00 -8.76
CA LEU A 31 14.11 7.80 -7.93
C LEU A 31 13.02 7.66 -6.87
N ALA A 32 12.65 8.76 -6.21
CA ALA A 32 11.61 8.75 -5.19
C ALA A 32 10.23 8.46 -5.80
N ILE A 33 9.95 8.94 -7.01
CA ILE A 33 8.70 8.65 -7.74
C ILE A 33 8.62 7.16 -8.05
N VAL A 34 9.68 6.56 -8.61
CA VAL A 34 9.70 5.13 -8.93
C VAL A 34 9.56 4.30 -7.65
N PHE A 35 10.32 4.61 -6.61
CA PHE A 35 10.29 3.86 -5.36
C PHE A 35 8.94 3.97 -4.64
N ALA A 36 8.38 5.17 -4.54
CA ALA A 36 7.07 5.39 -3.94
C ALA A 36 5.95 4.78 -4.79
N GLY A 37 6.08 4.81 -6.12
CA GLY A 37 5.13 4.20 -7.05
C GLY A 37 5.09 2.69 -6.90
N LEU A 38 6.27 2.05 -6.91
CA LEU A 38 6.40 0.61 -6.66
C LEU A 38 5.88 0.23 -5.28
N SER A 39 6.24 0.98 -4.25
CA SER A 39 5.75 0.74 -2.88
C SER A 39 4.23 0.80 -2.82
N THR A 40 3.62 1.81 -3.43
CA THR A 40 2.16 1.98 -3.46
C THR A 40 1.47 0.81 -4.20
N LEU A 41 2.04 0.36 -5.32
CA LEU A 41 1.54 -0.80 -6.05
C LEU A 41 1.64 -2.09 -5.24
N THR A 42 2.81 -2.37 -4.66
CA THR A 42 3.04 -3.61 -3.90
C THR A 42 2.20 -3.63 -2.63
N PHE A 43 2.26 -2.60 -1.79
CA PHE A 43 1.49 -2.56 -0.53
C PHE A 43 -0.01 -2.42 -0.77
N GLY A 44 -0.44 -1.68 -1.80
CA GLY A 44 -1.85 -1.61 -2.20
C GLY A 44 -2.40 -2.95 -2.66
N PHE A 45 -1.64 -3.67 -3.49
CA PHE A 45 -2.02 -5.02 -3.95
C PHE A 45 -2.13 -6.02 -2.78
N PHE A 46 -1.12 -6.06 -1.90
CA PHE A 46 -1.14 -6.94 -0.73
C PHE A 46 -2.27 -6.59 0.26
N SER A 47 -2.58 -5.31 0.43
CA SER A 47 -3.73 -4.87 1.24
C SER A 47 -5.03 -5.44 0.70
N ILE A 48 -5.28 -5.31 -0.61
CA ILE A 48 -6.52 -5.80 -1.24
C ILE A 48 -6.60 -7.32 -1.14
N ALA A 49 -5.52 -8.03 -1.48
CA ALA A 49 -5.48 -9.49 -1.40
C ALA A 49 -5.75 -10.00 0.02
N THR A 50 -5.22 -9.32 1.04
CA THR A 50 -5.46 -9.69 2.45
C THR A 50 -6.91 -9.43 2.85
N ILE A 51 -7.51 -8.30 2.42
CA ILE A 51 -8.93 -8.00 2.67
C ILE A 51 -9.83 -9.06 2.02
N ILE A 52 -9.54 -9.45 0.77
CA ILE A 52 -10.28 -10.50 0.06
C ILE A 52 -10.18 -11.83 0.81
N ASN A 53 -8.99 -12.21 1.27
CA ASN A 53 -8.80 -13.44 2.02
C ASN A 53 -9.59 -13.43 3.34
N VAL A 54 -9.52 -12.33 4.09
CA VAL A 54 -10.28 -12.15 5.34
C VAL A 54 -11.79 -12.22 5.08
N LEU A 55 -12.29 -11.61 4.00
CA LEU A 55 -13.71 -11.66 3.64
C LEU A 55 -14.15 -13.07 3.23
N LYS A 56 -13.31 -13.78 2.45
CA LYS A 56 -13.58 -15.15 2.02
C LYS A 56 -13.63 -16.12 3.20
N GLU A 57 -12.79 -15.90 4.20
CA GLU A 57 -12.74 -16.73 5.41
C GLU A 57 -13.88 -16.42 6.40
N ALA A 58 -14.55 -15.28 6.24
CA ALA A 58 -15.71 -14.87 7.04
C ALA A 58 -17.06 -15.37 6.50
N MET A 59 -17.12 -15.88 5.26
CA MET A 59 -18.30 -16.51 4.65
C MET A 59 -18.22 -18.03 4.74
#